data_AF-A0A1Q3KBP9-F1
#
_entry.id   AF-A0A1Q3KBP9-F1
#
_cell.length_a   1.000
_cell.length_b   1.000
_cell.length_c   1.000
_cell.angle_alpha   90.00
_cell.angle_beta   90.00
_cell.angle_gamma   90.00
#
_symmetry.space_group_name_H-M   'P 1'
#
loop_
_entity.id
_entity.type
_entity.pdbx_description
1 polymer ?
#
loop_
_entity_poly.entity_id
_entity_poly.type
_entity_poly.pdbx_seq_one_letter_code
_entity_poly.pdbx_strand_id
1 'polypeptide(L)'
;MIFLQTGPLNDGVIRMPPTADATSGTYTQIAEAIRQHSDDPKRDLRELFNRIGFTILVANVDDHLKNHGFLYAGNRRWRLSHMFDVNPAPERHRELKTPISETSGAEASIETLFEHASFFDISSDEAAGTIGNMAATISENWEPMAQAYGLDRASLTIYRPAFEHDDMKVALALGQPKVLVS
;
A
#
# COMPACT_ATOMS: atom_id res chain seq x y z
N MET A 1 13.85 11.73 -9.03
CA MET A 1 12.62 11.18 -8.42
C MET A 1 11.62 12.31 -8.39
N ILE A 2 10.47 12.13 -9.04
CA ILE A 2 9.37 13.11 -8.92
C ILE A 2 8.55 12.73 -7.71
N PHE A 3 8.28 13.73 -6.87
CA PHE A 3 7.26 13.66 -5.85
C PHE A 3 5.94 14.20 -6.43
N LEU A 4 4.83 13.60 -6.02
CA LEU A 4 3.51 14.13 -6.31
C LEU A 4 3.36 15.49 -5.61
N GLN A 5 3.08 16.53 -6.37
CA GLN A 5 2.84 17.89 -5.86
C GLN A 5 1.59 18.49 -6.51
N THR A 6 0.85 19.31 -5.77
CA THR A 6 -0.21 20.16 -6.31
C THR A 6 0.40 21.49 -6.79
N GLY A 7 0.19 21.91 -8.05
CA GLY A 7 0.73 23.21 -8.54
C GLY A 7 0.73 23.39 -10.07
N PRO A 8 1.15 24.57 -10.58
CA PRO A 8 1.23 24.84 -12.03
C PRO A 8 2.30 23.99 -12.74
N LEU A 9 2.13 23.82 -14.05
CA LEU A 9 2.97 22.96 -14.90
C LEU A 9 4.43 23.44 -14.93
N ASN A 10 5.34 22.60 -14.46
CA ASN A 10 6.76 22.61 -14.83
C ASN A 10 7.09 21.26 -15.46
N ASP A 11 7.96 21.25 -16.47
CA ASP A 11 8.38 20.02 -17.13
C ASP A 11 9.06 19.09 -16.10
N GLY A 12 8.35 18.03 -15.70
CA GLY A 12 8.84 17.05 -14.73
C GLY A 12 8.07 16.97 -13.41
N VAL A 13 6.74 17.09 -13.41
CA VAL A 13 5.89 16.73 -12.25
C VAL A 13 4.65 15.96 -12.73
N ILE A 14 4.32 14.84 -12.08
CA ILE A 14 3.01 14.18 -12.22
C ILE A 14 2.04 14.92 -11.30
N ARG A 15 0.98 15.49 -11.88
CA ARG A 15 0.04 16.34 -11.15
C ARG A 15 -1.17 15.52 -10.68
N MET A 16 -1.49 15.65 -9.39
CA MET A 16 -2.78 15.21 -8.84
C MET A 16 -3.86 16.28 -9.04
N PRO A 17 -5.15 15.89 -9.11
CA PRO A 17 -6.23 16.85 -8.97
C PRO A 17 -6.03 17.70 -7.70
N PRO A 18 -6.31 19.01 -7.75
CA PRO A 18 -6.08 19.89 -6.60
C PRO A 18 -6.96 19.46 -5.42
N THR A 19 -6.33 19.12 -4.30
CA THR A 19 -6.95 18.91 -3.00
C THR A 19 -6.94 20.21 -2.20
N ALA A 20 -7.81 20.31 -1.17
CA ALA A 20 -7.90 21.51 -0.33
C ALA A 20 -6.58 21.81 0.43
N ASP A 21 -5.73 20.81 0.62
CA ASP A 21 -4.38 20.91 1.17
C ASP A 21 -3.38 20.21 0.23
N ALA A 22 -2.36 20.96 -0.22
CA ALA A 22 -1.26 20.51 -1.09
C ALA A 22 -0.46 19.28 -0.59
N THR A 23 -0.68 18.88 0.66
CA THR A 23 -0.06 17.77 1.38
C THR A 23 -0.98 16.57 1.59
N SER A 24 -2.25 16.67 1.18
CA SER A 24 -3.26 15.63 1.33
C SER A 24 -3.64 15.03 -0.02
N GLY A 25 -3.81 13.72 -0.06
CA GLY A 25 -4.27 12.98 -1.23
C GLY A 25 -4.59 11.55 -0.85
N THR A 26 -5.19 10.80 -1.77
CA THR A 26 -5.63 9.43 -1.56
C THR A 26 -4.94 8.46 -2.51
N TYR A 27 -4.95 7.17 -2.18
CA TYR A 27 -4.45 6.15 -3.10
C TYR A 27 -5.25 6.09 -4.41
N THR A 28 -6.56 6.35 -4.37
CA THR A 28 -7.38 6.50 -5.58
C THR A 28 -6.86 7.61 -6.49
N GLN A 29 -6.44 8.75 -5.94
CA GLN A 29 -5.84 9.82 -6.75
C GLN A 29 -4.48 9.41 -7.35
N ILE A 30 -3.66 8.64 -6.61
CA ILE A 30 -2.41 8.06 -7.17
C ILE A 30 -2.74 7.11 -8.33
N ALA A 31 -3.77 6.29 -8.21
CA ALA A 31 -4.21 5.41 -9.28
C ALA A 31 -4.67 6.21 -10.52
N GLU A 32 -5.38 7.33 -10.35
CA GLU A 32 -5.75 8.20 -11.47
C GLU A 32 -4.52 8.80 -12.17
N ALA A 33 -3.54 9.29 -11.40
CA ALA A 33 -2.29 9.78 -11.95
C ALA A 33 -1.50 8.70 -12.71
N ILE A 34 -1.50 7.46 -12.20
CA ILE A 34 -0.91 6.31 -12.89
C ILE A 34 -1.61 6.09 -14.24
N ARG A 35 -2.94 6.10 -14.31
CA ARG A 35 -3.69 5.92 -15.56
C ARG A 35 -3.32 6.95 -16.62
N GLN A 36 -3.16 8.21 -16.20
CA GLN A 36 -2.88 9.31 -17.11
C GLN A 36 -1.43 9.32 -17.58
N HIS A 37 -0.48 9.00 -16.70
CA HIS A 37 0.92 9.35 -16.90
C HIS A 37 1.88 8.16 -16.91
N SER A 38 1.47 6.98 -16.43
CA SER A 38 2.35 5.82 -16.41
C SER A 38 2.61 5.27 -17.81
N ASP A 39 3.84 4.87 -18.06
CA ASP A 39 4.25 4.11 -19.25
C ASP A 39 3.63 2.70 -19.26
N ASP A 40 3.34 2.11 -18.10
CA ASP A 40 2.63 0.84 -17.94
C ASP A 40 1.61 0.92 -16.79
N PRO A 41 0.41 1.50 -17.04
CA PRO A 41 -0.58 1.74 -16.00
C PRO A 41 -1.07 0.45 -15.33
N LYS A 42 -1.26 -0.63 -16.09
CA LYS A 42 -1.77 -1.90 -15.54
C LYS A 42 -0.82 -2.47 -14.49
N ARG A 43 0.48 -2.50 -14.80
CA ARG A 43 1.50 -2.96 -13.85
C ARG A 43 1.59 -2.04 -12.63
N ASP A 44 1.64 -0.74 -12.86
CA ASP A 44 1.84 0.23 -11.77
C ASP A 44 0.62 0.33 -10.84
N LEU A 45 -0.61 0.15 -11.34
CA LEU A 45 -1.81 0.05 -10.51
C LEU A 45 -1.79 -1.20 -9.62
N ARG A 46 -1.40 -2.36 -10.19
CA ARG A 46 -1.25 -3.59 -9.41
C ARG A 46 -0.18 -3.44 -8.33
N GLU A 47 0.93 -2.82 -8.66
CA GLU A 47 1.98 -2.52 -7.70
C GLU A 47 1.52 -1.53 -6.61
N LEU A 48 0.72 -0.52 -6.96
CA LEU A 48 0.15 0.39 -5.97
C LEU A 48 -0.78 -0.35 -5.00
N PHE A 49 -1.67 -1.21 -5.50
CA PHE A 49 -2.52 -2.06 -4.65
C PHE A 49 -1.71 -2.93 -3.70
N ASN A 50 -0.66 -3.58 -4.20
CA ASN A 50 0.25 -4.38 -3.37
C ASN A 50 0.86 -3.56 -2.24
N ARG A 51 1.26 -2.32 -2.52
CA ARG A 51 1.84 -1.42 -1.51
C ARG A 51 0.88 -1.08 -0.41
N ILE A 52 -0.38 -0.79 -0.74
CA ILE A 52 -1.41 -0.48 0.26
C ILE A 52 -1.60 -1.70 1.16
N GLY A 53 -1.74 -2.89 0.57
CA GLY A 53 -1.84 -4.14 1.33
C GLY A 53 -0.64 -4.35 2.24
N PHE A 54 0.57 -4.17 1.72
CA PHE A 54 1.79 -4.32 2.49
C PHE A 54 1.89 -3.30 3.64
N THR A 55 1.60 -2.03 3.37
CA THR A 55 1.54 -0.95 4.38
C THR A 55 0.62 -1.32 5.54
N ILE A 56 -0.57 -1.82 5.25
CA ILE A 56 -1.54 -2.24 6.28
C ILE A 56 -1.04 -3.45 7.06
N LEU A 57 -0.49 -4.46 6.36
CA LEU A 57 -0.07 -5.74 6.96
C LEU A 57 1.20 -5.67 7.80
N VAL A 58 2.03 -4.65 7.62
CA VAL A 58 3.21 -4.40 8.46
C VAL A 58 3.01 -3.20 9.39
N ALA A 59 1.77 -2.70 9.51
CA ALA A 59 1.42 -1.53 10.30
C ALA A 59 2.34 -0.31 10.04
N ASN A 60 2.64 -0.02 8.78
CA ASN A 60 3.41 1.17 8.41
C ASN A 60 2.52 2.41 8.44
N VAL A 61 2.58 3.19 9.52
CA VAL A 61 1.71 4.37 9.73
C VAL A 61 2.27 5.68 9.18
N ASP A 62 3.43 5.65 8.52
CA ASP A 62 4.09 6.85 7.96
C ASP A 62 4.04 6.88 6.41
N ASP A 63 2.95 6.38 5.81
CA ASP A 63 2.77 6.23 4.36
C ASP A 63 2.31 7.52 3.64
N HIS A 64 2.90 8.67 3.98
CA HIS A 64 2.53 9.96 3.39
C HIS A 64 2.68 9.97 1.86
N LEU A 65 1.92 10.85 1.19
CA LEU A 65 1.99 11.03 -0.27
C LEU A 65 3.41 11.24 -0.82
N LYS A 66 4.29 11.91 -0.05
CA LYS A 66 5.71 12.12 -0.37
C LYS A 66 6.53 10.82 -0.47
N ASN A 67 6.06 9.73 0.14
CA ASN A 67 6.72 8.41 0.10
C ASN A 67 6.34 7.62 -1.16
N HIS A 68 5.54 8.20 -2.06
CA HIS A 68 5.21 7.65 -3.37
C HIS A 68 5.89 8.42 -4.50
N GLY A 69 7.06 7.93 -4.92
CA GLY A 69 7.86 8.52 -6.00
C GLY A 69 7.57 7.92 -7.38
N PHE A 70 7.84 8.71 -8.42
CA PHE A 70 7.82 8.26 -9.82
C PHE A 70 9.16 8.51 -10.52
N LEU A 71 9.53 7.59 -11.42
CA LEU A 71 10.74 7.62 -12.23
C LEU A 71 10.41 7.95 -13.68
N TYR A 72 11.26 8.75 -14.34
CA TYR A 72 11.07 9.11 -15.75
C TYR A 72 11.34 7.90 -16.64
N ALA A 73 10.38 7.55 -17.49
CA ALA A 73 10.48 6.42 -18.41
C ALA A 73 10.74 6.83 -19.86
N GLY A 74 10.92 8.13 -20.13
CA GLY A 74 10.99 8.67 -21.50
C GLY A 74 9.62 9.10 -22.00
N ASN A 75 9.59 9.81 -23.13
CA ASN A 75 8.36 10.20 -23.84
C ASN A 75 7.29 10.90 -22.98
N ARG A 76 7.72 11.68 -21.96
CA ARG A 76 6.81 12.32 -20.99
C ARG A 76 5.96 11.31 -20.19
N ARG A 77 6.43 10.07 -20.07
CA ARG A 77 5.81 8.99 -19.29
C ARG A 77 6.66 8.66 -18.06
N TRP A 78 6.00 8.04 -17.10
CA TRP A 78 6.56 7.78 -15.78
C TRP A 78 6.33 6.34 -15.35
N ARG A 79 7.07 5.88 -14.34
CA ARG A 79 6.84 4.59 -13.71
C ARG A 79 6.87 4.74 -12.20
N LEU A 80 5.99 4.02 -11.52
CA LEU A 80 5.99 3.99 -10.06
C LEU A 80 7.35 3.47 -9.57
N SER A 81 8.06 4.29 -8.80
CA SER A 81 9.37 3.92 -8.21
C SER A 81 9.20 2.76 -7.24
N HIS A 82 10.26 2.04 -6.87
CA HIS A 82 10.15 1.03 -5.79
C HIS A 82 9.67 1.65 -4.48
N MET A 83 9.05 0.86 -3.61
CA MET A 83 8.66 1.31 -2.28
C MET A 83 9.92 1.62 -1.43
N PHE A 84 9.86 2.68 -0.63
CA PHE A 84 10.92 3.10 0.28
C PHE A 84 10.30 3.68 1.56
N ASP A 85 11.13 3.92 2.58
CA ASP A 85 10.71 4.53 3.85
C ASP A 85 9.56 3.76 4.55
N VAL A 86 9.72 2.44 4.65
CA VAL A 86 8.78 1.56 5.35
C VAL A 86 9.27 1.33 6.77
N ASN A 87 8.45 1.64 7.75
CA ASN A 87 8.76 1.42 9.15
C ASN A 87 7.58 0.78 9.88
N PRO A 88 7.65 -0.53 10.20
CA PRO A 88 6.61 -1.19 10.99
C PRO A 88 6.42 -0.49 12.33
N ALA A 89 5.19 -0.11 12.67
CA ALA A 89 4.88 0.56 13.92
C ALA A 89 4.03 -0.34 14.81
N PRO A 90 4.49 -0.72 16.02
CA PRO A 90 3.75 -1.59 16.93
C PRO A 90 2.61 -0.86 17.69
N GLU A 91 2.14 0.25 17.14
CA GLU A 91 1.09 1.07 17.74
C GLU A 91 -0.27 0.40 17.64
N ARG A 92 -1.12 0.59 18.66
CA ARG A 92 -2.45 -0.02 18.70
C ARG A 92 -3.45 0.61 17.75
N HIS A 93 -3.30 1.91 17.46
CA HIS A 93 -4.16 2.63 16.51
C HIS A 93 -3.42 2.73 15.18
N ARG A 94 -3.99 2.14 14.14
CA ARG A 94 -3.37 2.04 12.81
C ARG A 94 -4.15 2.92 11.85
N GLU A 95 -3.59 4.07 11.54
CA GLU A 95 -4.14 5.01 10.57
C GLU A 95 -3.16 5.18 9.40
N LEU A 96 -3.70 5.19 8.19
CA LEU A 96 -3.00 5.58 6.99
C LEU A 96 -2.91 7.10 6.93
N LYS A 97 -1.72 7.61 6.62
CA LYS A 97 -1.51 9.03 6.30
C LYS A 97 -1.96 9.35 4.89
N THR A 98 -2.03 8.34 4.02
CA THR A 98 -2.69 8.40 2.72
C THR A 98 -3.93 7.52 2.76
N PRO A 99 -5.15 8.07 2.94
CA PRO A 99 -6.38 7.30 2.88
C PRO A 99 -6.52 6.52 1.57
N ILE A 100 -7.21 5.38 1.61
CA ILE A 100 -7.46 4.57 0.41
C ILE A 100 -8.26 5.39 -0.61
N SER A 101 -9.35 6.00 -0.15
CA SER A 101 -10.20 6.88 -0.94
C SER A 101 -10.66 8.09 -0.13
N GLU A 102 -11.30 9.04 -0.81
CA GLU A 102 -11.83 10.26 -0.21
C GLU A 102 -12.94 9.98 0.80
N THR A 103 -13.56 8.80 0.73
CA THR A 103 -14.68 8.39 1.57
C THR A 103 -14.34 7.28 2.55
N SER A 104 -13.17 6.65 2.46
CA SER A 104 -12.80 5.52 3.33
C SER A 104 -12.44 5.95 4.76
N GLY A 105 -12.10 7.22 4.97
CA GLY A 105 -11.41 7.65 6.19
C GLY A 105 -9.97 7.12 6.23
N ALA A 106 -9.30 7.33 7.36
CA ALA A 106 -7.87 7.04 7.55
C ALA A 106 -7.60 5.68 8.21
N GLU A 107 -8.62 4.92 8.61
CA GLU A 107 -8.41 3.61 9.25
C GLU A 107 -7.72 2.63 8.29
N ALA A 108 -6.63 2.01 8.75
CA ALA A 108 -5.92 0.99 7.98
C ALA A 108 -6.73 -0.32 8.01
N SER A 109 -7.37 -0.67 6.89
CA SER A 109 -8.27 -1.83 6.80
C SER A 109 -8.07 -2.63 5.52
N ILE A 110 -7.81 -3.94 5.68
CA ILE A 110 -7.74 -4.89 4.55
C ILE A 110 -9.10 -5.07 3.88
N GLU A 111 -10.19 -5.04 4.64
CA GLU A 111 -11.55 -5.12 4.09
C GLU A 111 -11.83 -3.93 3.18
N THR A 112 -11.50 -2.71 3.64
CA THR A 112 -11.66 -1.51 2.84
C THR A 112 -10.78 -1.53 1.59
N LEU A 113 -9.53 -2.00 1.67
CA LEU A 113 -8.69 -2.19 0.49
C LEU A 113 -9.31 -3.19 -0.50
N PHE A 114 -9.82 -4.30 0.00
CA PHE A 114 -10.44 -5.34 -0.80
C PHE A 114 -11.69 -4.81 -1.54
N GLU A 115 -12.54 -4.04 -0.86
CA GLU A 115 -13.71 -3.38 -1.46
C GLU A 115 -13.32 -2.41 -2.59
N HIS A 116 -12.17 -1.75 -2.47
CA HIS A 116 -11.66 -0.81 -3.46
C HIS A 116 -10.79 -1.47 -4.55
N ALA A 117 -10.61 -2.80 -4.55
CA ALA A 117 -9.71 -3.49 -5.49
C ALA A 117 -10.02 -3.16 -6.97
N SER A 118 -11.30 -3.06 -7.32
CA SER A 118 -11.72 -2.72 -8.69
C SER A 118 -11.23 -1.34 -9.15
N PHE A 119 -11.01 -0.40 -8.22
CA PHE A 119 -10.41 0.90 -8.53
C PHE A 119 -8.95 0.80 -8.97
N PHE A 120 -8.27 -0.31 -8.70
CA PHE A 120 -6.90 -0.59 -9.14
C PHE A 120 -6.86 -1.55 -10.33
N ASP A 121 -8.00 -1.76 -11.01
CA ASP A 121 -8.17 -2.72 -12.11
C ASP A 121 -7.90 -4.18 -11.69
N ILE A 122 -8.17 -4.52 -10.43
CA ILE A 122 -7.97 -5.86 -9.84
C ILE A 122 -9.33 -6.49 -9.56
N SER A 123 -9.52 -7.74 -9.97
CA SER A 123 -10.73 -8.50 -9.67
C SER A 123 -10.75 -8.95 -8.20
N SER A 124 -11.92 -9.24 -7.65
CA SER A 124 -12.04 -9.74 -6.27
C SER A 124 -11.23 -11.02 -6.02
N ASP A 125 -11.17 -11.93 -7.00
CA ASP A 125 -10.39 -13.17 -6.89
C ASP A 125 -8.88 -12.89 -6.89
N GLU A 126 -8.42 -11.97 -7.76
CA GLU A 126 -7.02 -11.54 -7.80
C GLU A 126 -6.63 -10.79 -6.52
N ALA A 127 -7.52 -9.96 -5.99
CA ALA A 127 -7.33 -9.24 -4.74
C ALA A 127 -7.19 -10.20 -3.55
N ALA A 128 -8.11 -11.17 -3.43
CA ALA A 128 -8.09 -12.17 -2.37
C ALA A 128 -6.80 -12.99 -2.40
N GLY A 129 -6.42 -13.50 -3.59
CA GLY A 129 -5.19 -14.26 -3.76
C GLY A 129 -3.94 -13.42 -3.47
N THR A 130 -3.90 -12.17 -3.93
CA THR A 130 -2.75 -11.27 -3.72
C THR A 130 -2.56 -10.91 -2.25
N ILE A 131 -3.63 -10.47 -1.58
CA ILE A 131 -3.60 -10.10 -0.16
C ILE A 131 -3.28 -11.32 0.71
N GLY A 132 -3.94 -12.46 0.44
CA GLY A 132 -3.74 -13.68 1.22
C GLY A 132 -2.32 -14.24 1.11
N ASN A 133 -1.77 -14.30 -0.11
CA ASN A 133 -0.39 -14.75 -0.31
C ASN A 133 0.62 -13.80 0.34
N MET A 134 0.37 -12.49 0.30
CA MET A 134 1.21 -11.50 0.95
C MET A 134 1.20 -11.67 2.48
N ALA A 135 0.03 -11.83 3.09
CA ALA A 135 -0.12 -12.05 4.52
C ALA A 135 0.57 -13.33 4.99
N ALA A 136 0.41 -14.44 4.26
CA ALA A 136 1.11 -15.69 4.55
C ALA A 136 2.63 -15.51 4.48
N THR A 137 3.13 -14.88 3.42
CA THR A 137 4.56 -14.61 3.24
C THR A 137 5.12 -13.77 4.39
N ILE A 138 4.44 -12.69 4.79
CA ILE A 138 4.87 -11.83 5.90
C ILE A 138 4.87 -12.61 7.21
N SER A 139 3.75 -13.28 7.53
CA SER A 139 3.57 -14.01 8.78
C SER A 139 4.63 -15.10 8.99
N GLU A 140 4.98 -15.83 7.94
CA GLU A 140 5.97 -16.90 7.99
C GLU A 140 7.42 -16.39 8.10
N ASN A 141 7.72 -15.19 7.61
CA ASN A 141 9.10 -14.75 7.38
C ASN A 141 9.55 -13.55 8.22
N TRP A 142 8.67 -12.79 8.85
CA TRP A 142 9.07 -11.54 9.51
C TRP A 142 10.02 -11.77 10.70
N GLU A 143 9.75 -12.74 11.60
CA GLU A 143 10.63 -13.01 12.75
C GLU A 143 12.00 -13.56 12.33
N PRO A 144 12.08 -14.63 11.49
CA PRO A 144 13.37 -15.14 11.04
C PRO A 144 14.20 -14.07 10.33
N MET A 145 13.55 -13.21 9.53
CA MET A 145 14.22 -12.11 8.85
C MET A 145 14.74 -11.07 9.84
N ALA A 146 13.89 -10.60 10.76
CA ALA A 146 14.28 -9.63 11.79
C ALA A 146 15.47 -10.13 12.64
N GLN A 147 15.46 -11.41 13.02
CA GLN A 147 16.57 -12.05 13.73
C GLN A 147 17.86 -12.08 12.90
N ALA A 148 17.77 -12.44 11.62
CA ALA A 148 18.91 -12.47 10.72
C ALA A 148 19.56 -11.08 10.53
N TYR A 149 18.77 -10.01 10.67
CA TYR A 149 19.25 -8.62 10.64
C TYR A 149 19.56 -8.02 12.02
N GLY A 150 19.59 -8.84 13.07
CA GLY A 150 20.14 -8.46 14.38
C GLY A 150 19.13 -7.97 15.41
N LEU A 151 17.82 -8.12 15.18
CA LEU A 151 16.84 -7.86 16.24
C LEU A 151 16.91 -8.96 17.31
N ASP A 152 17.09 -8.54 18.55
CA ASP A 152 17.06 -9.44 19.70
C ASP A 152 15.61 -9.82 20.08
N ARG A 153 15.47 -10.78 21.00
CA ARG A 153 14.15 -11.27 21.41
C ARG A 153 13.27 -10.17 22.02
N ALA A 154 13.86 -9.23 22.75
CA ALA A 154 13.12 -8.13 23.37
C ALA A 154 12.52 -7.22 22.30
N SER A 155 13.31 -6.87 21.27
CA SER A 155 12.86 -6.07 20.12
C SER A 155 11.78 -6.80 19.32
N LEU A 156 11.92 -8.11 19.09
CA LEU A 156 10.87 -8.89 18.42
C LEU A 156 9.54 -8.85 19.17
N THR A 157 9.57 -8.96 20.50
CA THR A 157 8.34 -8.83 21.32
C THR A 157 7.71 -7.45 21.17
N ILE A 158 8.52 -6.38 21.09
CA ILE A 158 8.03 -5.01 20.89
C ILE A 158 7.38 -4.85 19.52
N TYR A 159 7.98 -5.40 18.46
CA TYR A 159 7.50 -5.23 17.08
C TYR A 159 6.38 -6.19 16.67
N ARG A 160 6.18 -7.29 17.40
CA ARG A 160 5.14 -8.29 17.11
C ARG A 160 3.76 -7.70 16.80
N PRO A 161 3.23 -6.68 17.52
CA PRO A 161 1.93 -6.10 17.21
C PRO A 161 1.82 -5.47 15.81
N ALA A 162 2.95 -5.10 15.18
CA ALA A 162 2.98 -4.58 13.82
C ALA A 162 2.71 -5.66 12.75
N PHE A 163 2.88 -6.94 13.10
CA PHE A 163 2.71 -8.08 12.20
C PHE A 163 1.60 -9.05 12.66
N GLU A 164 1.20 -8.97 13.94
CA GLU A 164 0.16 -9.80 14.55
C GLU A 164 -1.00 -8.93 15.04
N HIS A 165 -1.93 -8.68 14.14
CA HIS A 165 -3.12 -7.87 14.38
C HIS A 165 -4.33 -8.39 13.58
N ASP A 166 -5.50 -7.78 13.76
CA ASP A 166 -6.75 -8.33 13.20
C ASP A 166 -6.78 -8.28 11.66
N ASP A 167 -6.27 -7.23 11.01
CA ASP A 167 -6.16 -7.22 9.55
C ASP A 167 -5.27 -8.31 8.96
N MET A 168 -4.24 -8.75 9.70
CA MET A 168 -3.42 -9.89 9.29
C MET A 168 -4.27 -11.17 9.27
N LYS A 169 -5.16 -11.35 10.26
CA LYS A 169 -6.08 -12.49 10.32
C LYS A 169 -7.10 -12.45 9.19
N VAL A 170 -7.67 -11.27 8.91
CA VAL A 170 -8.59 -11.06 7.78
C VAL A 170 -7.91 -11.43 6.46
N ALA A 171 -6.70 -10.90 6.23
CA ALA A 171 -5.93 -11.18 5.02
C ALA A 171 -5.60 -12.67 4.85
N LEU A 172 -5.15 -13.35 5.92
CA LEU A 172 -4.91 -14.79 5.89
C LEU A 172 -6.17 -15.59 5.53
N ALA A 173 -7.34 -15.16 6.03
CA ALA A 173 -8.61 -15.81 5.72
C ALA A 173 -9.02 -15.63 4.24
N LEU A 174 -8.68 -14.51 3.59
CA LEU A 174 -8.92 -14.29 2.16
C LEU A 174 -8.13 -15.26 1.27
N GLY A 175 -6.94 -15.67 1.71
CA GLY A 175 -6.09 -16.62 0.97
C GLY A 175 -6.53 -18.09 1.09
N GLN A 176 -7.46 -18.40 1.99
CA GLN A 176 -7.93 -19.77 2.16
C GLN A 176 -8.90 -20.15 1.03
N PRO A 177 -8.79 -21.38 0.47
CA PRO A 177 -9.77 -21.86 -0.49
C PRO A 177 -11.15 -21.87 0.18
N LYS A 178 -12.13 -21.21 -0.47
CA LYS A 178 -13.53 -21.31 -0.04
C LYS A 178 -13.93 -22.78 -0.09
N VAL A 179 -14.12 -23.40 1.07
CA VAL A 179 -14.71 -24.74 1.14
C VAL A 179 -16.16 -24.58 0.67
N LEU A 180 -16.44 -25.01 -0.56
CA LEU A 180 -17.81 -25.15 -1.05
C LEU A 180 -18.47 -26.25 -0.25
N VAL A 181 -19.25 -25.88 0.76
CA VAL A 181 -20.18 -26.82 1.40
C VAL A 181 -21.31 -27.03 0.41
N SER A 182 -21.33 -28.21 -0.21
CA SER A 182 -22.38 -28.73 -1.09
C SER A 182 -23.67 -29.03 -0.35
#